data_AF-A0A146EZ80-F1
#
_entry.id   AF-A0A146EZ80-F1
#
_cell.length_a   1.000
_cell.length_b   1.000
_cell.length_c   1.000
_cell.angle_alpha   90.00
_cell.angle_beta   90.00
_cell.angle_gamma   90.00
#
_symmetry.space_group_name_H-M   'P 1'
#
loop_
_entity.id
_entity.type
_entity.pdbx_description
1 polymer ?
#
loop_
_entity_poly.entity_id
_entity_poly.type
_entity_poly.pdbx_seq_one_letter_code
_entity_poly.pdbx_strand_id
1 'polypeptide(L)'
;MPESGVMRFMSPHLSQPEIDGYSAPYRSLPIATKASVFRFGHIVPVTPRFALHGLRQTRMWKLLEGLCGPRHFDNLSQQARLAKRGEEVRQSWRACLGKDDPDVAVVFGEQDPLLKLYKDILVDCIHPAHIVEWAPQGIWLSGGGHYPMEEKAADISLLIEKLASQ
;
A
#
# COMPACT_ATOMS: atom_id res chain seq x y z
N MET A 1 -6.77 2.45 -14.10
CA MET A 1 -6.82 3.93 -14.16
C MET A 1 -5.71 4.41 -15.07
N PRO A 2 -5.86 5.53 -15.82
CA PRO A 2 -4.74 6.18 -16.51
C PRO A 2 -3.65 6.64 -15.52
N GLU A 3 -2.40 6.75 -15.98
CA GLU A 3 -1.21 7.08 -15.18
C GLU A 3 -1.39 8.37 -14.36
N SER A 4 -1.91 9.40 -15.01
CA SER A 4 -2.23 10.69 -14.39
C SER A 4 -3.26 10.56 -13.26
N GLY A 5 -4.19 9.62 -13.37
CA GLY A 5 -5.16 9.32 -12.32
C GLY A 5 -4.51 8.63 -11.11
N VAL A 6 -3.54 7.75 -11.35
CA VAL A 6 -2.75 7.11 -10.29
C VAL A 6 -1.86 8.14 -9.60
N MET A 7 -1.17 8.99 -10.36
CA MET A 7 -0.30 10.04 -9.82
C MET A 7 -1.08 11.09 -9.02
N ARG A 8 -2.25 11.53 -9.50
CA ARG A 8 -3.14 12.41 -8.73
C ARG A 8 -3.68 11.73 -7.48
N PHE A 9 -3.93 10.44 -7.54
CA PHE A 9 -4.38 9.72 -6.36
C PHE A 9 -3.25 9.65 -5.32
N MET A 10 -2.04 9.23 -5.71
CA MET A 10 -0.89 9.08 -4.81
C MET A 10 -0.35 10.41 -4.29
N SER A 11 -0.37 11.46 -5.11
CA SER A 11 0.19 12.78 -4.80
C SER A 11 -0.77 13.87 -5.29
N PRO A 12 -1.88 14.10 -4.56
CA PRO A 12 -2.96 14.99 -4.99
C PRO A 12 -2.56 16.47 -5.08
N HIS A 13 -1.41 16.82 -4.51
CA HIS A 13 -0.83 18.16 -4.54
C HIS A 13 -0.05 18.46 -5.84
N LEU A 14 0.25 17.46 -6.67
CA LEU A 14 0.95 17.66 -7.93
C LEU A 14 0.04 18.29 -8.98
N SER A 15 0.54 19.33 -9.65
CA SER A 15 -0.12 19.99 -10.77
C SER A 15 -0.07 19.14 -12.05
N GLN A 16 -0.95 19.41 -13.01
CA GLN A 16 -0.98 18.68 -14.29
C GLN A 16 0.35 18.76 -15.07
N PRO A 17 1.02 19.93 -15.15
CA PRO A 17 2.33 20.01 -15.80
C PRO A 17 3.42 19.16 -15.13
N GLU A 18 3.41 19.07 -13.79
CA GLU A 18 4.35 18.22 -13.06
C GLU A 18 4.09 16.74 -13.35
N ILE A 19 2.82 16.32 -13.33
CA ILE A 19 2.41 14.96 -13.71
C ILE A 19 2.85 14.66 -15.15
N ASP A 20 2.62 15.57 -16.08
CA ASP A 20 3.01 15.41 -17.47
C ASP A 20 4.54 15.32 -17.64
N GLY A 21 5.30 16.07 -16.83
CA GLY A 21 6.76 16.00 -16.78
C GLY A 21 7.27 14.66 -16.24
N TYR A 22 6.71 14.18 -15.13
CA TYR A 22 7.09 12.88 -14.54
C TYR A 22 6.68 11.70 -15.43
N SER A 23 5.55 11.79 -16.14
CA SER A 23 5.11 10.76 -17.08
C SER A 23 5.80 10.83 -18.45
N ALA A 24 6.44 11.96 -18.80
CA ALA A 24 7.04 12.16 -20.14
C ALA A 24 8.01 11.04 -20.56
N PRO A 25 8.92 10.53 -19.70
CA PRO A 25 9.84 9.44 -20.07
C PRO A 25 9.12 8.09 -20.33
N TYR A 26 7.90 7.92 -19.85
CA TYR A 26 7.17 6.65 -19.87
C TYR A 26 6.03 6.61 -20.90
N ARG A 27 5.71 7.75 -21.55
CA ARG A 27 4.59 7.87 -22.51
C ARG A 27 4.61 6.86 -23.65
N SER A 28 5.79 6.46 -24.10
CA SER A 28 6.00 5.52 -25.21
C SER A 28 6.18 4.07 -24.76
N LEU A 29 6.20 3.80 -23.45
CA LEU A 29 6.43 2.46 -22.95
C LEU A 29 5.11 1.67 -22.89
N PRO A 30 5.14 0.36 -23.22
CA PRO A 30 4.00 -0.51 -22.96
C PRO A 30 3.61 -0.48 -21.48
N ILE A 31 2.30 -0.49 -21.19
CA ILE A 31 1.73 -0.53 -19.82
C ILE A 31 2.32 -1.69 -18.98
N ALA A 32 2.74 -2.78 -19.63
CA ALA A 32 3.35 -3.94 -18.98
C ALA A 32 4.81 -3.72 -18.50
N THR A 33 5.46 -2.62 -18.88
CA THR A 33 6.86 -2.33 -18.56
C THR A 33 7.06 -2.06 -17.07
N LYS A 34 8.13 -2.63 -16.48
CA LYS A 34 8.45 -2.48 -15.05
C LYS A 34 8.61 -1.03 -14.60
N ALA A 35 9.03 -0.14 -15.49
CA ALA A 35 9.24 1.28 -15.23
C ALA A 35 7.93 2.11 -15.21
N SER A 36 6.79 1.52 -15.56
CA SER A 36 5.52 2.25 -15.59
C SER A 36 4.98 2.49 -14.19
N VAL A 37 4.57 3.74 -13.91
CA VAL A 37 3.86 4.16 -12.67
C VAL A 37 2.58 3.33 -12.43
N PHE A 38 2.05 2.69 -13.48
CA PHE A 38 0.95 1.73 -13.34
C PHE A 38 1.27 0.60 -12.37
N ARG A 39 2.49 0.06 -12.30
CA ARG A 39 2.81 -0.94 -11.27
C ARG A 39 2.82 -0.36 -9.86
N PHE A 40 3.26 0.89 -9.72
CA PHE A 40 3.27 1.59 -8.42
C PHE A 40 1.86 1.86 -7.90
N GLY A 41 0.91 2.18 -8.79
CA GLY A 41 -0.52 2.29 -8.45
C GLY A 41 -1.19 0.98 -8.00
N HIS A 42 -0.50 -0.15 -8.17
CA HIS A 42 -0.91 -1.47 -7.69
C HIS A 42 -0.01 -1.98 -6.55
N ILE A 43 0.65 -1.10 -5.80
CA ILE A 43 1.41 -1.51 -4.60
C ILE A 43 0.49 -1.74 -3.40
N VAL A 44 -0.64 -1.01 -3.33
CA VAL A 44 -1.58 -1.06 -2.21
C VAL A 44 -3.00 -1.23 -2.74
N PRO A 45 -3.84 -2.09 -2.14
CA PRO A 45 -5.23 -2.23 -2.51
C PRO A 45 -6.00 -0.97 -2.10
N VAL A 46 -6.07 0.00 -3.01
CA VAL A 46 -6.77 1.28 -2.80
C VAL A 46 -8.28 1.07 -2.74
N THR A 47 -8.77 0.07 -3.46
CA THR A 47 -10.20 -0.14 -3.61
C THR A 47 -10.74 -0.88 -2.38
N PRO A 48 -11.83 -0.39 -1.76
CA PRO A 48 -12.41 -1.00 -0.57
C PRO A 48 -12.66 -2.52 -0.74
N ARG A 49 -12.25 -3.29 0.27
CA ARG A 49 -12.22 -4.77 0.28
C ARG A 49 -13.57 -5.40 -0.13
N PHE A 50 -14.68 -4.80 0.33
CA PHE A 50 -16.04 -5.28 0.05
C PHE A 50 -16.45 -5.08 -1.41
N ALA A 51 -16.00 -4.01 -2.04
CA ALA A 51 -16.37 -3.69 -3.41
C ALA A 51 -15.74 -4.69 -4.38
N LEU A 52 -14.45 -4.98 -4.26
CA LEU A 52 -13.76 -5.89 -5.18
C LEU A 52 -14.15 -7.37 -5.00
N HIS A 53 -14.24 -7.84 -3.76
CA HIS A 53 -14.58 -9.24 -3.51
C HIS A 53 -16.06 -9.52 -3.80
N GLY A 54 -16.95 -8.60 -3.39
CA GLY A 54 -18.39 -8.71 -3.62
C GLY A 54 -18.74 -8.60 -5.10
N LEU A 55 -18.27 -7.56 -5.80
CA LEU A 55 -18.58 -7.35 -7.22
C LEU A 55 -18.05 -8.50 -8.09
N ARG A 56 -16.83 -9.01 -7.83
CA ARG A 56 -16.24 -10.09 -8.63
C ARG A 56 -16.97 -11.43 -8.49
N GLN A 57 -17.63 -11.67 -7.36
CA GLN A 57 -18.44 -12.87 -7.17
C GLN A 57 -19.80 -12.79 -7.90
N THR A 58 -20.23 -11.60 -8.33
CA THR A 58 -21.51 -11.46 -9.05
C THR A 58 -21.44 -12.02 -10.47
N ARG A 59 -22.55 -12.59 -10.93
CA ARG A 59 -22.70 -13.08 -12.32
C ARG A 59 -22.61 -11.95 -13.35
N MET A 60 -23.07 -10.76 -12.98
CA MET A 60 -23.03 -9.57 -13.83
C MET A 60 -21.60 -9.14 -14.15
N TRP A 61 -20.69 -9.23 -13.16
CA TRP A 61 -19.28 -8.94 -13.37
C TRP A 61 -18.61 -9.94 -14.34
N LYS A 62 -18.90 -11.23 -14.19
CA LYS A 62 -18.37 -12.28 -15.09
C LYS A 62 -18.88 -12.13 -16.52
N LEU A 63 -20.12 -11.68 -16.69
CA LEU A 63 -20.70 -11.35 -17.99
C LEU A 63 -20.02 -10.14 -18.63
N LEU A 64 -19.78 -9.07 -17.86
CA LEU A 64 -19.07 -7.89 -18.34
C LEU A 64 -17.61 -8.19 -18.69
N GLU A 65 -16.93 -9.02 -17.88
CA GLU A 65 -15.57 -9.49 -18.15
C GLU A 65 -15.49 -10.32 -19.43
N GLY A 66 -16.50 -11.16 -19.69
CA GLY A 66 -16.63 -11.93 -20.93
C GLY A 66 -16.94 -11.07 -22.16
N LEU A 67 -17.75 -10.02 -22.02
CA LEU A 67 -18.18 -9.15 -23.13
C LEU A 67 -17.13 -8.10 -23.52
N CYS A 68 -16.49 -7.44 -22.55
CA CYS A 68 -15.50 -6.38 -22.83
C CYS A 68 -14.07 -6.92 -22.92
N GLY A 69 -13.85 -8.20 -22.62
CA GLY A 69 -12.57 -8.88 -22.71
C GLY A 69 -11.63 -8.58 -21.53
N PRO A 70 -10.75 -9.54 -21.16
CA PRO A 70 -9.99 -9.51 -19.91
C PRO A 70 -8.95 -8.38 -19.83
N ARG A 71 -8.50 -7.84 -20.98
CA ARG A 71 -7.51 -6.75 -21.04
C ARG A 71 -8.02 -5.43 -20.44
N HIS A 72 -9.32 -5.18 -20.47
CA HIS A 72 -9.90 -3.96 -19.90
C HIS A 72 -10.11 -4.04 -18.39
N PHE A 73 -10.08 -5.24 -17.81
CA PHE A 73 -10.25 -5.50 -16.38
C PHE A 73 -8.95 -5.84 -15.65
N ASP A 74 -7.79 -5.80 -16.31
CA ASP A 74 -6.52 -6.24 -15.72
C ASP A 74 -6.21 -5.48 -14.41
N ASN A 75 -6.40 -4.16 -14.38
CA ASN A 75 -6.22 -3.35 -13.17
C ASN A 75 -7.09 -3.85 -11.98
N LEU A 76 -8.36 -4.17 -12.23
CA LEU A 76 -9.27 -4.66 -11.21
C LEU A 76 -8.90 -6.08 -10.77
N SER A 77 -8.44 -6.90 -11.71
CA SER A 77 -7.90 -8.22 -11.43
C SER A 77 -6.61 -8.16 -10.59
N GLN A 78 -5.72 -7.21 -10.85
CA GLN A 78 -4.52 -6.97 -10.03
C GLN A 78 -4.89 -6.49 -8.63
N GLN A 79 -5.79 -5.52 -8.51
CA GLN A 79 -6.28 -5.03 -7.21
C GLN A 79 -6.94 -6.16 -6.39
N ALA A 80 -7.72 -7.03 -7.03
CA ALA A 80 -8.31 -8.19 -6.36
C ALA A 80 -7.26 -9.23 -5.91
N ARG A 81 -6.21 -9.46 -6.73
CA ARG A 81 -5.09 -10.34 -6.34
C ARG A 81 -4.32 -9.78 -5.15
N LEU A 82 -4.09 -8.46 -5.12
CA LEU A 82 -3.46 -7.77 -4.00
C LEU A 82 -4.31 -7.84 -2.73
N ALA A 83 -5.62 -7.63 -2.86
CA ALA A 83 -6.55 -7.77 -1.75
C ALA A 83 -6.51 -9.20 -1.15
N LYS A 84 -6.46 -10.23 -2.01
CA LYS A 84 -6.30 -11.63 -1.57
C LYS A 84 -4.98 -11.85 -0.83
N ARG A 85 -3.86 -11.38 -1.39
CA ARG A 85 -2.55 -11.46 -0.72
C ARG A 85 -2.54 -10.74 0.62
N GLY A 86 -3.19 -9.57 0.72
CA GLY A 86 -3.34 -8.87 1.99
C GLY A 86 -4.11 -9.68 3.04
N GLU A 87 -5.08 -10.49 2.62
CA GLU A 87 -5.78 -11.41 3.54
C GLU A 87 -4.90 -12.59 3.95
N GLU A 88 -4.13 -13.17 3.03
CA GLU A 88 -3.15 -14.22 3.32
C GLU A 88 -2.11 -13.72 4.35
N VAL A 89 -1.64 -12.48 4.24
CA VAL A 89 -0.75 -11.85 5.23
C VAL A 89 -1.41 -11.70 6.60
N ARG A 90 -2.66 -11.23 6.68
CA ARG A 90 -3.39 -11.14 7.96
C ARG A 90 -3.59 -12.50 8.61
N GLN A 91 -3.90 -13.52 7.81
CA GLN A 91 -4.03 -14.89 8.30
C GLN A 91 -2.69 -15.42 8.81
N SER A 92 -1.58 -15.09 8.16
CA SER A 92 -0.25 -15.42 8.66
C SER A 92 0.00 -14.79 10.03
N TRP A 93 -0.27 -13.49 10.19
CA TRP A 93 -0.15 -12.83 11.49
C TRP A 93 -1.03 -13.47 12.57
N ARG A 94 -2.26 -13.88 12.24
CA ARG A 94 -3.12 -14.62 13.19
C ARG A 94 -2.61 -16.03 13.52
N ALA A 95 -1.99 -16.71 12.57
CA ALA A 95 -1.47 -18.06 12.76
C ALA A 95 -0.20 -18.07 13.62
N CYS A 96 0.54 -16.96 13.60
CA CYS A 96 1.70 -16.71 14.45
C CYS A 96 1.29 -16.23 15.84
N LEU A 97 0.22 -16.75 16.48
CA LEU A 97 -0.13 -16.43 17.87
C LEU A 97 0.34 -17.57 18.80
N GLY A 98 1.56 -17.48 19.30
CA GLY A 98 2.30 -18.39 20.17
C GLY A 98 3.23 -17.67 21.17
N LYS A 99 4.06 -18.42 21.91
CA LYS A 99 4.80 -17.88 23.07
C LYS A 99 6.18 -17.27 22.74
N ASP A 100 6.52 -17.14 21.46
CA ASP A 100 7.80 -16.63 20.96
C ASP A 100 7.60 -15.65 19.77
N ASP A 101 6.46 -14.96 19.74
CA ASP A 101 6.12 -14.12 18.59
C ASP A 101 6.80 -12.77 18.65
N PRO A 102 7.12 -12.17 17.48
CA PRO A 102 7.78 -10.88 17.45
C PRO A 102 6.81 -9.76 17.85
N ASP A 103 7.29 -8.88 18.74
CA ASP A 103 6.73 -7.55 18.92
C ASP A 103 7.05 -6.65 17.72
N VAL A 104 6.07 -5.86 17.31
CA VAL A 104 6.11 -5.07 16.09
C VAL A 104 5.73 -3.64 16.38
N ALA A 105 6.57 -2.71 15.91
CA ALA A 105 6.27 -1.30 15.81
C ALA A 105 6.36 -0.88 14.34
N VAL A 106 5.33 -0.18 13.85
CA VAL A 106 5.34 0.38 12.49
C VAL A 106 5.62 1.86 12.57
N VAL A 107 6.60 2.33 11.81
CA VAL A 107 7.07 3.72 11.86
C VAL A 107 7.04 4.33 10.46
N PHE A 108 6.48 5.53 10.35
CA PHE A 108 6.34 6.27 9.11
C PHE A 108 6.88 7.68 9.24
N GLY A 109 7.46 8.22 8.19
CA GLY A 109 7.70 9.66 8.09
C GLY A 109 6.40 10.44 7.91
N GLU A 110 6.25 11.55 8.62
CA GLU A 110 5.13 12.48 8.49
C GLU A 110 5.07 13.15 7.11
N GLN A 111 6.23 13.41 6.50
CA GLN A 111 6.39 14.11 5.22
C GLN A 111 6.54 13.14 4.03
N ASP A 112 6.43 11.84 4.26
CA ASP A 112 6.52 10.87 3.17
C ASP A 112 5.36 11.06 2.19
N PRO A 113 5.65 11.16 0.87
CA PRO A 113 4.69 11.48 -0.16
C PRO A 113 3.63 10.39 -0.38
N LEU A 114 3.80 9.20 0.18
CA LEU A 114 2.77 8.16 0.16
C LEU A 114 1.57 8.53 1.03
N LEU A 115 0.38 8.23 0.51
CA LEU A 115 -0.89 8.49 1.17
C LEU A 115 -0.95 7.89 2.58
N LYS A 116 -1.47 8.65 3.53
CA LYS A 116 -1.68 8.18 4.91
C LYS A 116 -2.50 6.89 4.98
N LEU A 117 -3.53 6.78 4.13
CA LEU A 117 -4.36 5.58 4.03
C LEU A 117 -3.56 4.30 3.72
N TYR A 118 -2.46 4.40 2.97
CA TYR A 118 -1.64 3.22 2.65
C TYR A 118 -0.88 2.71 3.89
N LYS A 119 -0.51 3.63 4.75
CA LYS A 119 0.21 3.37 6.00
C LYS A 119 -0.72 2.78 7.04
N ASP A 120 -1.95 3.29 7.12
CA ASP A 120 -3.02 2.71 7.95
C ASP A 120 -3.30 1.25 7.54
N ILE A 121 -3.34 0.97 6.23
CA ILE A 121 -3.50 -0.41 5.73
C ILE A 121 -2.38 -1.34 6.24
N LEU A 122 -1.14 -0.87 6.34
CA LEU A 122 -0.03 -1.68 6.84
C LEU A 122 -0.19 -2.00 8.33
N VAL A 123 -0.55 -1.00 9.14
CA VAL A 123 -0.84 -1.19 10.57
C VAL A 123 -1.99 -2.18 10.75
N ASP A 124 -3.08 -2.01 9.99
CA ASP A 124 -4.26 -2.89 10.01
C ASP A 124 -4.01 -4.32 9.50
N CYS A 125 -2.87 -4.58 8.85
CA CYS A 125 -2.53 -5.92 8.37
C CYS A 125 -1.85 -6.77 9.44
N ILE A 126 -1.22 -6.14 10.43
CA ILE A 126 -0.57 -6.84 11.53
C ILE A 126 -1.62 -7.14 12.59
N HIS A 127 -1.58 -8.34 13.18
CA HIS A 127 -2.54 -8.69 14.22
C HIS A 127 -2.26 -7.83 15.48
N PRO A 128 -3.27 -7.23 16.13
CA PRO A 128 -3.06 -6.31 17.24
C PRO A 128 -2.25 -6.86 18.41
N ALA A 129 -2.28 -8.19 18.62
CA ALA A 129 -1.48 -8.84 19.66
C ALA A 129 0.04 -8.78 19.43
N HIS A 130 0.50 -8.48 18.20
CA HIS A 130 1.92 -8.25 17.90
C HIS A 130 2.28 -6.76 17.92
N ILE A 131 1.30 -5.86 17.99
CA ILE A 131 1.61 -4.43 18.00
C ILE A 131 1.94 -4.02 19.42
N VAL A 132 3.12 -3.42 19.59
CA VAL A 132 3.57 -2.90 20.89
C VAL A 132 2.60 -1.87 21.47
N GLU A 133 2.37 -1.93 22.78
CA GLU A 133 1.40 -1.07 23.48
C GLU A 133 1.71 0.42 23.34
N TRP A 134 2.97 0.78 23.15
CA TRP A 134 3.40 2.17 23.01
C TRP A 134 3.23 2.74 21.60
N ALA A 135 2.83 1.94 20.61
CA ALA A 135 2.55 2.38 19.24
C ALA A 135 1.37 1.61 18.61
N PRO A 136 0.16 1.64 19.21
CA PRO A 136 -0.98 0.84 18.76
C PRO A 136 -1.48 1.21 17.35
N GLN A 137 -1.17 2.41 16.88
CA GLN A 137 -1.51 2.91 15.53
C GLN A 137 -0.28 3.16 14.66
N GLY A 138 0.88 2.67 15.08
CA GLY A 138 2.18 3.07 14.53
C GLY A 138 2.62 4.47 14.98
N ILE A 139 3.81 4.88 14.55
CA ILE A 139 4.43 6.17 14.87
C ILE A 139 4.59 6.99 13.60
N TRP A 140 4.23 8.27 13.70
CA TRP A 140 4.54 9.29 12.70
C TRP A 140 5.73 10.12 13.18
N LEU A 141 6.87 9.93 12.54
CA LEU A 141 8.10 10.68 12.83
C LEU A 141 8.00 12.08 12.24
N SER A 142 8.04 13.08 13.12
CA SER A 142 7.95 14.47 12.71
C SER A 142 9.18 14.89 11.90
N GLY A 143 8.93 15.47 10.73
CA GLY A 143 9.97 15.82 9.77
C GLY A 143 10.71 14.64 9.15
N GLY A 144 10.23 13.40 9.33
CA GLY A 144 10.69 12.25 8.56
C GLY A 144 9.96 12.17 7.22
N GLY A 145 10.68 11.84 6.16
CA GLY A 145 10.19 11.56 4.81
C GLY A 145 10.11 10.05 4.55
N HIS A 146 10.31 9.65 3.29
CA HIS A 146 10.11 8.25 2.86
C HIS A 146 11.20 7.31 3.37
N TYR A 147 12.38 7.85 3.70
CA TYR A 147 13.54 7.09 4.16
C TYR A 147 13.92 7.52 5.59
N PRO A 148 13.09 7.21 6.60
CA PRO A 148 13.29 7.69 7.96
C PRO A 148 14.60 7.17 8.59
N MET A 149 15.13 6.04 8.13
CA MET A 149 16.45 5.54 8.54
C MET A 149 17.60 6.48 8.14
N GLU A 150 17.45 7.22 7.03
CA GLU A 150 18.47 8.14 6.52
C GLU A 150 18.25 9.55 7.09
N GLU A 151 16.99 9.98 7.18
CA GLU A 151 16.63 11.35 7.57
C GLU A 151 16.55 11.54 9.10
N LYS A 152 16.22 10.48 9.83
CA LYS A 152 15.91 10.48 11.27
C LYS A 152 16.58 9.31 12.00
N ALA A 153 17.81 8.98 11.63
CA ALA A 153 18.55 7.82 12.14
C ALA A 153 18.60 7.75 13.68
N ALA A 154 18.83 8.87 14.36
CA ALA A 154 18.88 8.93 15.82
C ALA A 154 17.53 8.58 16.46
N ASP A 155 16.44 9.15 15.94
CA ASP A 155 15.08 8.87 16.43
C ASP A 155 14.71 7.41 16.21
N ILE A 156 15.07 6.84 15.05
CA ILE A 156 14.84 5.41 14.77
C ILE A 156 15.68 4.53 15.71
N SER A 157 16.94 4.87 15.97
CA SER A 157 17.79 4.09 16.88
C SER A 157 17.14 3.96 18.27
N LEU A 158 16.59 5.05 18.80
CA LEU A 158 15.86 5.04 20.06
C LEU A 158 14.61 4.15 20.02
N LEU A 159 13.89 4.13 18.89
CA LEU A 159 12.74 3.24 18.70
C LEU A 159 13.14 1.77 18.61
N ILE A 160 14.28 1.46 18.00
CA ILE A 160 14.84 0.10 17.95
C ILE A 160 15.26 -0.36 19.35
N GLU A 161 15.96 0.49 20.10
CA GLU A 161 16.33 0.19 21.50
C GLU A 161 15.09 -0.05 22.38
N LYS A 162 14.05 0.76 22.19
CA LYS A 162 12.77 0.60 22.89
C LYS A 162 12.04 -0.69 22.51
N LEU A 163 12.13 -1.11 21.25
CA LEU A 163 11.55 -2.36 20.79
C LEU A 163 12.32 -3.57 21.34
N ALA A 164 13.65 -3.51 21.36
CA ALA A 164 14.52 -4.58 21.85
C ALA A 164 14.47 -4.79 23.38
N SER A 165 13.83 -3.88 24.11
CA SER A 165 13.67 -3.93 25.57
C SER A 165 12.26 -4.36 26.02
N GLN A 166 11.40 -4.78 25.08
CA GLN A 166 10.16 -5.51 25.37
C GLN A 166 10.48 -6.95 25.76
#